data_AF-A0A5B9FBN4-F1
#
_entry.id   AF-A0A5B9FBN4-F1
#
_cell.length_a   1.000
_cell.length_b   1.000
_cell.length_c   1.000
_cell.angle_alpha   90.00
_cell.angle_beta   90.00
_cell.angle_gamma   90.00
#
_symmetry.space_group_name_H-M   'P 1'
#
loop_
_entity.id
_entity.type
_entity.pdbx_description
1 polymer ?
#
loop_
_entity_poly.entity_id
_entity_poly.type
_entity_poly.pdbx_seq_one_letter_code
_entity_poly.pdbx_strand_id
1 'polypeptide(L)'
;MTVPTLTAFLAAHQNAVLVEVAETKGSAPREAGTMMLVAETALWGTIGGGYLEFMAIGHARRRLAGETVADTLDVPLGPEIGQCCGGRTLLSFRSIDATIAAELAHRLQAERDAFPQVMLFGAGHVGLALARALQPLPLAVTLIDSRTEIDGTLPKGITFRRSAMPEAEVAQLKPGGAVVILTHDHALDFLIAKEALARSDLAYVGMIGSKTKRATFASFLKREGADRDTLDRLTLPIGGGAVKDKRPAVIAAMVASELLGVLLGGGS
;
A
#
# COMPACT_ATOMS: atom_id res chain seq x y z
N MET A 1 2.37 15.47 -3.08
CA MET A 1 3.18 15.45 -4.32
C MET A 1 3.24 14.01 -4.82
N THR A 2 2.90 13.75 -6.08
CA THR A 2 3.04 12.41 -6.67
C THR A 2 4.52 12.14 -6.88
N VAL A 3 5.05 11.08 -6.27
CA VAL A 3 6.41 10.62 -6.56
C VAL A 3 6.46 10.26 -8.06
N PRO A 4 7.40 10.80 -8.85
CA PRO A 4 7.51 10.48 -10.26
C PRO A 4 7.74 8.96 -10.43
N THR A 5 7.27 8.38 -11.53
CA THR A 5 7.59 6.98 -11.82
C THR A 5 9.08 6.83 -12.09
N LEU A 6 9.65 5.64 -11.83
CA LEU A 6 11.05 5.35 -12.14
C LEU A 6 11.40 5.73 -13.59
N THR A 7 10.54 5.34 -14.54
CA THR A 7 10.71 5.64 -15.96
C THR A 7 10.71 7.14 -16.23
N ALA A 8 9.80 7.91 -15.63
CA ALA A 8 9.77 9.36 -15.81
C ALA A 8 11.01 10.04 -15.21
N PHE A 9 11.50 9.55 -14.07
CA PHE A 9 12.72 10.04 -13.45
C PHE A 9 13.95 9.78 -14.34
N LEU A 10 14.14 8.54 -14.78
CA LEU A 10 15.29 8.18 -15.62
C LEU A 10 15.26 8.84 -17.00
N ALA A 11 14.07 9.10 -17.56
CA ALA A 11 13.93 9.87 -18.79
C ALA A 11 14.34 11.34 -18.63
N ALA A 12 14.03 11.95 -17.48
CA ALA A 12 14.41 13.33 -17.17
C ALA A 12 15.88 13.46 -16.71
N HIS A 13 16.46 12.39 -16.18
CA HIS A 13 17.80 12.38 -15.57
C HIS A 13 18.60 11.16 -16.07
N GLN A 14 19.21 11.31 -17.26
CA GLN A 14 19.99 10.22 -17.90
C GLN A 14 21.21 9.80 -17.08
N ASN A 15 21.78 10.71 -16.29
CA ASN A 15 22.88 10.44 -15.37
C ASN A 15 22.34 10.38 -13.95
N ALA A 16 22.26 9.16 -13.41
CA ALA A 16 21.85 8.91 -12.03
C ALA A 16 22.70 7.80 -11.40
N VAL A 17 22.82 7.84 -10.08
CA VAL A 17 23.46 6.79 -9.27
C VAL A 17 22.38 6.10 -8.46
N LEU A 18 22.31 4.78 -8.58
CA LEU A 18 21.59 3.91 -7.67
C LEU A 18 22.35 3.83 -6.35
N VAL A 19 21.66 4.19 -5.28
CA VAL A 19 22.10 3.95 -3.92
C VAL A 19 21.20 2.87 -3.33
N GLU A 20 21.80 1.81 -2.80
CA GLU A 20 21.05 0.67 -2.24
C GLU A 20 21.62 0.29 -0.87
N VAL A 21 20.72 0.05 0.08
CA VAL A 21 21.02 -0.54 1.38
C VAL A 21 21.38 -2.00 1.14
N ALA A 22 22.68 -2.29 1.08
CA ALA A 22 23.18 -3.63 0.82
C ALA A 22 23.03 -4.52 2.07
N GLU A 23 23.37 -3.99 3.24
CA GLU A 23 23.28 -4.72 4.51
C GLU A 23 22.91 -3.78 5.66
N THR A 24 22.24 -4.32 6.67
CA THR A 24 21.97 -3.66 7.95
C THR A 24 22.42 -4.55 9.10
N LYS A 25 22.96 -3.94 10.16
CA LYS A 25 23.29 -4.62 11.43
C LYS A 25 22.72 -3.81 12.58
N GLY A 26 21.91 -4.42 13.43
CA GLY A 26 21.18 -3.70 14.47
C GLY A 26 20.08 -2.80 13.92
N SER A 27 19.68 -1.77 14.67
CA SER A 27 18.59 -0.88 14.25
C SER A 27 19.00 0.04 13.10
N ALA A 28 18.33 -0.10 11.95
CA ALA A 28 18.47 0.75 10.78
C ALA A 28 17.13 1.40 10.39
N PRO A 29 17.12 2.58 9.75
CA PRO A 29 15.89 3.27 9.38
C PRO A 29 15.11 2.54 8.28
N ARG A 30 15.78 1.71 7.48
CA ARG A 30 15.22 0.92 6.38
C ARG A 30 15.95 -0.41 6.25
N GLU A 31 15.26 -1.40 5.73
CA GLU A 31 15.77 -2.76 5.52
C GLU A 31 16.68 -2.87 4.28
N ALA A 32 17.47 -3.93 4.24
CA ALA A 32 18.27 -4.31 3.07
C ALA A 32 17.41 -4.43 1.81
N GLY A 33 17.97 -4.01 0.66
CA GLY A 33 17.27 -3.89 -0.61
C GLY A 33 16.51 -2.56 -0.80
N THR A 34 16.39 -1.72 0.24
CA THR A 34 15.85 -0.36 0.07
C THR A 34 16.78 0.45 -0.82
N MET A 35 16.22 1.18 -1.78
CA MET A 35 16.99 1.97 -2.74
C MET A 35 16.50 3.40 -2.92
N MET A 36 17.40 4.25 -3.40
CA MET A 36 17.08 5.55 -3.97
C MET A 36 17.93 5.80 -5.22
N LEU A 37 17.48 6.70 -6.10
CA LEU A 37 18.28 7.24 -7.18
C LEU A 37 18.67 8.68 -6.87
N VAL A 38 19.93 9.00 -7.13
CA VAL A 38 20.48 10.34 -7.00
C VAL A 38 20.90 10.82 -8.38
N ALA A 39 20.26 11.88 -8.86
CA ALA A 39 20.73 12.67 -9.99
C ALA A 39 21.42 13.94 -9.47
N GLU A 40 21.98 14.73 -10.38
CA GLU A 40 22.64 16.00 -10.03
C GLU A 40 21.71 16.92 -9.21
N THR A 41 20.47 17.11 -9.68
CA THR A 41 19.51 18.07 -9.10
C THR A 41 18.22 17.44 -8.57
N ALA A 42 18.08 16.11 -8.66
CA ALA A 42 16.83 15.42 -8.31
C ALA A 42 17.08 14.09 -7.60
N LEU A 43 16.07 13.63 -6.86
CA LEU A 43 16.09 12.37 -6.11
C LEU A 43 14.85 11.55 -6.44
N TRP A 44 14.98 10.23 -6.37
CA TRP A 44 13.87 9.29 -6.45
C TRP A 44 13.97 8.25 -5.34
N GLY A 45 12.88 8.00 -4.61
CA GLY A 45 12.91 7.10 -3.45
C GLY A 45 13.62 7.69 -2.23
N THR A 46 13.81 6.86 -1.20
CA THR A 46 14.49 7.21 0.05
C THR A 46 15.07 5.95 0.67
N ILE A 47 16.22 6.08 1.33
CA ILE A 47 16.87 5.00 2.11
C ILE A 47 16.70 5.18 3.62
N GLY A 48 15.82 6.09 4.06
CA GLY A 48 15.52 6.29 5.48
C GLY A 48 15.72 7.72 5.98
N GLY A 49 16.09 8.67 5.12
CA GLY A 49 16.21 10.08 5.46
C GLY A 49 17.36 10.41 6.42
N GLY A 50 17.31 11.64 6.97
CA GLY A 50 18.28 12.13 7.94
C GLY A 50 19.72 12.25 7.40
N TYR A 51 20.70 12.16 8.29
CA TYR A 51 22.12 12.31 7.95
C TYR A 51 22.66 11.19 7.05
N LEU A 52 22.20 9.94 7.22
CA LEU A 52 22.55 8.82 6.33
C LEU A 52 22.25 9.16 4.86
N GLU A 53 21.04 9.65 4.60
CA GLU A 53 20.62 10.03 3.25
C GLU A 53 21.42 11.24 2.72
N PHE A 54 21.71 12.23 3.57
CA PHE A 54 22.57 13.36 3.22
C PHE A 54 23.97 12.91 2.76
N MET A 55 24.62 12.01 3.51
CA MET A 55 25.93 11.47 3.14
C MET A 55 25.88 10.68 1.83
N ALA A 56 24.85 9.85 1.66
CA ALA A 56 24.64 9.07 0.45
C ALA A 56 24.47 9.97 -0.80
N ILE A 57 23.67 11.02 -0.69
CA ILE A 57 23.47 12.00 -1.78
C ILE A 57 24.79 12.69 -2.13
N GLY A 58 25.55 13.13 -1.13
CA GLY A 58 26.86 13.77 -1.34
C GLY A 58 27.84 12.84 -2.05
N HIS A 59 27.94 11.59 -1.60
CA HIS A 59 28.81 10.57 -2.20
C HIS A 59 28.42 10.26 -3.65
N ALA A 60 27.12 10.08 -3.91
CA ALA A 60 26.60 9.84 -5.25
C ALA A 60 26.85 11.02 -6.20
N ARG A 61 26.71 12.27 -5.74
CA ARG A 61 26.96 13.47 -6.56
C ARG A 61 28.44 13.66 -6.89
N ARG A 62 29.34 13.34 -5.96
CA ARG A 62 30.80 13.33 -6.23
C ARG A 62 31.15 12.33 -7.32
N ARG A 63 30.55 11.12 -7.28
CA ARG A 63 30.67 10.14 -8.36
C ARG A 63 30.17 10.69 -9.71
N LEU A 64 29.00 11.32 -9.72
CA LEU A 64 28.43 11.94 -10.93
C LEU A 64 29.32 13.05 -11.50
N ALA A 65 30.03 13.79 -10.63
CA ALA A 65 31.01 14.80 -11.03
C ALA A 65 32.34 14.22 -11.57
N GLY A 66 32.46 12.89 -11.65
CA GLY A 66 33.65 12.19 -12.15
C GLY A 66 34.74 11.96 -11.10
N GLU A 67 34.47 12.21 -9.81
CA GLU A 67 35.42 11.88 -8.75
C GLU A 67 35.54 10.37 -8.58
N THR A 68 36.76 9.89 -8.34
CA THR A 68 36.99 8.50 -7.91
C THR A 68 36.59 8.35 -6.45
N VAL A 69 35.39 7.80 -6.23
CA VAL A 69 34.84 7.49 -4.91
C VAL A 69 34.59 5.98 -4.78
N ALA A 70 34.57 5.46 -3.55
CA ALA A 70 34.31 4.04 -3.30
C ALA A 70 32.91 3.61 -3.81
N ASP A 71 32.78 2.36 -4.26
CA ASP A 71 31.47 1.79 -4.65
C ASP A 71 30.60 1.44 -3.43
N THR A 72 31.16 1.49 -2.22
CA THR A 72 30.46 1.18 -0.98
C THR A 72 30.78 2.19 0.11
N LEU A 73 29.83 2.41 1.02
CA LEU A 73 30.00 3.21 2.22
C LEU A 73 29.41 2.47 3.44
N ASP A 74 30.25 2.15 4.42
CA ASP A 74 29.81 1.57 5.70
C ASP A 74 29.59 2.69 6.72
N VAL A 75 28.34 2.90 7.12
CA VAL A 75 27.91 4.02 7.96
C VAL A 75 27.45 3.52 9.33
N PRO A 76 28.14 3.88 10.43
CA PRO A 76 27.58 3.72 11.76
C PRO A 76 26.39 4.67 11.94
N LEU A 77 25.28 4.14 12.44
CA LEU A 77 24.05 4.92 12.66
C LEU A 77 23.95 5.55 14.06
N GLY A 78 24.96 5.31 14.90
CA GLY A 78 25.01 5.75 16.29
C GLY A 78 25.23 7.25 16.48
N PRO A 79 25.50 7.68 17.73
CA PRO A 79 25.71 9.10 18.08
C PRO A 79 26.81 9.79 17.27
N GLU A 80 27.75 9.01 16.73
CA GLU A 80 28.86 9.47 15.89
C GLU A 80 28.40 10.19 14.61
N ILE A 81 27.15 9.98 14.18
CA ILE A 81 26.53 10.72 13.06
C ILE A 81 25.31 11.56 13.49
N GLY A 82 25.13 11.79 14.79
CA GLY A 82 24.01 12.56 15.32
C GLY A 82 22.64 11.89 15.19
N GLN A 83 22.60 10.55 15.15
CA GLN A 83 21.37 9.77 15.05
C GLN A 83 21.14 8.90 16.30
N CYS A 84 19.87 8.55 16.56
CA CYS A 84 19.46 7.76 17.73
C CYS A 84 19.49 6.24 17.50
N CYS A 85 19.80 5.78 16.28
CA CYS A 85 19.76 4.36 15.92
C CYS A 85 21.09 3.69 16.27
N GLY A 86 21.11 2.56 16.98
CA GLY A 86 22.38 1.91 17.39
C GLY A 86 23.06 1.04 16.32
N GLY A 87 22.53 0.99 15.09
CA GLY A 87 22.95 0.04 14.07
C GLY A 87 24.09 0.51 13.16
N ARG A 88 24.33 -0.26 12.10
CA ARG A 88 25.22 0.07 10.97
C ARG A 88 24.52 -0.27 9.66
N THR A 89 24.84 0.48 8.62
CA THR A 89 24.32 0.25 7.28
C THR A 89 25.44 0.28 6.26
N LEU A 90 25.51 -0.75 5.42
CA LEU A 90 26.36 -0.78 4.24
C LEU A 90 25.53 -0.28 3.04
N LEU A 91 25.99 0.81 2.43
CA LEU A 91 25.42 1.35 1.20
C LEU A 91 26.28 0.93 0.01
N SER A 92 25.64 0.61 -1.11
CA SER A 92 26.30 0.40 -2.41
C SER A 92 25.87 1.48 -3.41
N PHE A 93 26.78 1.83 -4.31
CA PHE A 93 26.62 2.91 -5.29
C PHE A 93 26.92 2.38 -6.69
N ARG A 94 25.95 2.45 -7.59
CA ARG A 94 26.10 2.02 -8.99
C ARG A 94 25.61 3.11 -9.93
N SER A 95 26.40 3.47 -10.93
CA SER A 95 25.92 4.36 -12.00
C SER A 95 24.85 3.63 -12.81
N ILE A 96 23.71 4.27 -13.06
CA ILE A 96 22.63 3.67 -13.83
C ILE A 96 23.06 3.56 -15.30
N ASP A 97 22.92 2.36 -15.85
CA ASP A 97 22.94 2.10 -17.28
C ASP A 97 21.60 1.48 -17.73
N ALA A 98 21.48 1.16 -19.02
CA ALA A 98 20.27 0.56 -19.57
C ALA A 98 19.93 -0.80 -18.94
N THR A 99 20.94 -1.58 -18.53
CA THR A 99 20.77 -2.89 -17.91
C THR A 99 20.17 -2.74 -16.52
N ILE A 100 20.77 -1.89 -15.68
CA ILE A 100 20.28 -1.62 -14.32
C ILE A 100 18.89 -0.98 -14.38
N ALA A 101 18.64 -0.06 -15.31
CA ALA A 101 17.31 0.53 -15.47
C ALA A 101 16.23 -0.53 -15.77
N ALA A 102 16.53 -1.50 -16.64
CA ALA A 102 15.62 -2.60 -16.94
C ALA A 102 15.40 -3.55 -15.75
N GLU A 103 16.48 -3.89 -15.02
CA GLU A 103 16.40 -4.69 -13.80
C GLU A 103 15.52 -4.03 -12.73
N LEU A 104 15.71 -2.72 -12.50
CA LEU A 104 14.92 -1.96 -11.54
C LEU A 104 13.45 -1.88 -11.95
N ALA A 105 13.16 -1.67 -13.23
CA ALA A 105 11.81 -1.65 -13.74
C ALA A 105 11.11 -3.01 -13.53
N HIS A 106 11.81 -4.11 -13.84
CA HIS A 106 11.29 -5.46 -13.62
C HIS A 106 11.07 -5.74 -12.12
N ARG A 107 12.02 -5.37 -11.26
CA ARG A 107 11.91 -5.53 -9.81
C ARG A 107 10.70 -4.80 -9.24
N LEU A 108 10.51 -3.53 -9.59
CA LEU A 108 9.36 -2.73 -9.13
C LEU A 108 8.04 -3.24 -9.69
N GLN A 109 8.03 -3.77 -10.91
CA GLN A 109 6.81 -4.36 -11.49
C GLN A 109 6.45 -5.65 -10.75
N ALA A 110 7.41 -6.54 -10.52
CA ALA A 110 7.19 -7.76 -9.76
C ALA A 110 6.71 -7.49 -8.33
N GLU A 111 7.29 -6.48 -7.66
CA GLU A 111 6.85 -6.02 -6.34
C GLU A 111 5.38 -5.57 -6.37
N ARG A 112 4.99 -4.75 -7.35
CA ARG A 112 3.60 -4.28 -7.51
C ARG A 112 2.63 -5.41 -7.82
N ASP A 113 3.05 -6.40 -8.61
CA ASP A 113 2.22 -7.55 -8.96
C ASP A 113 1.99 -8.50 -7.77
N ALA A 114 2.89 -8.44 -6.78
CA ALA A 114 2.81 -9.15 -5.51
C ALA A 114 2.00 -8.41 -4.43
N PHE A 115 1.63 -7.15 -4.63
CA PHE A 115 0.85 -6.40 -3.65
C PHE A 115 -0.50 -7.08 -3.35
N PRO A 116 -0.88 -7.20 -2.06
CA PRO A 116 -2.20 -7.70 -1.69
C PRO A 116 -3.31 -6.89 -2.37
N GLN A 117 -4.29 -7.61 -2.93
CA GLN A 117 -5.42 -6.98 -3.61
C GLN A 117 -6.48 -6.54 -2.62
N VAL A 118 -7.01 -5.34 -2.80
CA VAL A 118 -8.11 -4.80 -2.00
C VAL A 118 -9.23 -4.31 -2.92
N MET A 119 -10.40 -4.90 -2.82
CA MET A 119 -11.61 -4.45 -3.51
C MET A 119 -12.46 -3.60 -2.58
N LEU A 120 -12.67 -2.34 -2.96
CA LEU A 120 -13.54 -1.39 -2.28
C LEU A 120 -14.86 -1.30 -3.04
N PHE A 121 -15.97 -1.69 -2.42
CA PHE A 121 -17.29 -1.61 -3.01
C PHE A 121 -18.01 -0.36 -2.53
N GLY A 122 -18.27 0.59 -3.43
CA GLY A 122 -18.90 1.87 -3.16
C GLY A 122 -17.91 3.02 -3.31
N ALA A 123 -18.10 3.83 -4.35
CA ALA A 123 -17.33 5.06 -4.64
C ALA A 123 -18.02 6.32 -4.10
N GLY A 124 -18.68 6.19 -2.94
CA GLY A 124 -19.17 7.31 -2.17
C GLY A 124 -18.05 8.03 -1.41
N HIS A 125 -18.41 9.02 -0.60
CA HIS A 125 -17.47 9.83 0.19
C HIS A 125 -16.47 8.99 1.03
N VAL A 126 -16.94 7.92 1.68
CA VAL A 126 -16.08 7.04 2.50
C VAL A 126 -15.18 6.17 1.63
N GLY A 127 -15.70 5.58 0.55
CA GLY A 127 -14.89 4.77 -0.37
C GLY A 127 -13.78 5.57 -1.05
N LEU A 128 -14.06 6.80 -1.46
CA LEU A 128 -13.04 7.69 -2.01
C LEU A 128 -12.02 8.13 -0.96
N ALA A 129 -12.44 8.40 0.27
CA ALA A 129 -11.52 8.71 1.37
C ALA A 129 -10.59 7.53 1.69
N LEU A 130 -11.14 6.31 1.73
CA LEU A 130 -10.37 5.09 1.93
C LEU A 130 -9.42 4.83 0.76
N ALA A 131 -9.88 4.94 -0.48
CA ALA A 131 -9.02 4.82 -1.65
C ALA A 131 -7.82 5.80 -1.61
N ARG A 132 -8.03 7.04 -1.13
CA ARG A 132 -6.93 8.01 -0.92
C ARG A 132 -5.98 7.58 0.18
N ALA A 133 -6.52 7.08 1.30
CA ALA A 133 -5.71 6.61 2.43
C ALA A 133 -4.87 5.37 2.07
N LEU A 134 -5.39 4.50 1.20
CA LEU A 134 -4.68 3.29 0.73
C LEU A 134 -3.71 3.57 -0.43
N GLN A 135 -3.89 4.67 -1.18
CA GLN A 135 -3.06 5.04 -2.33
C GLN A 135 -1.52 5.00 -2.09
N PRO A 136 -0.97 5.43 -0.95
CA PRO A 136 0.47 5.37 -0.71
C PRO A 136 0.97 4.01 -0.20
N LEU A 137 0.08 3.06 0.08
CA LEU A 137 0.42 1.78 0.69
C LEU A 137 0.75 0.73 -0.40
N PRO A 138 1.50 -0.34 -0.06
CA PRO A 138 1.84 -1.41 -0.99
C PRO A 138 0.64 -2.35 -1.23
N LEU A 139 -0.45 -1.80 -1.75
CA LEU A 139 -1.73 -2.47 -1.96
C LEU A 139 -2.23 -2.25 -3.39
N ALA A 140 -2.75 -3.30 -4.02
CA ALA A 140 -3.40 -3.22 -5.33
C ALA A 140 -4.90 -2.96 -5.15
N VAL A 141 -5.28 -1.68 -5.11
CA VAL A 141 -6.64 -1.24 -4.78
C VAL A 141 -7.52 -1.09 -6.03
N THR A 142 -8.67 -1.75 -6.03
CA THR A 142 -9.73 -1.58 -7.02
C THR A 142 -10.98 -1.00 -6.36
N LEU A 143 -11.46 0.14 -6.84
CA LEU A 143 -12.71 0.76 -6.43
C LEU A 143 -13.83 0.38 -7.40
N ILE A 144 -14.91 -0.19 -6.88
CA ILE A 144 -16.03 -0.75 -7.65
C ILE A 144 -17.30 -0.01 -7.26
N ASP A 145 -18.05 0.48 -8.25
CA ASP A 145 -19.39 1.06 -8.05
C ASP A 145 -20.25 0.79 -9.29
N SER A 146 -21.57 0.71 -9.13
CA SER A 146 -22.50 0.54 -10.25
C SER A 146 -22.93 1.87 -10.86
N ARG A 147 -22.81 2.97 -10.10
CA ARG A 147 -23.21 4.30 -10.53
C ARG A 147 -22.30 4.84 -11.62
N THR A 148 -22.88 5.66 -12.49
CA THR A 148 -22.16 6.41 -13.53
C THR A 148 -21.31 7.53 -12.94
N GLU A 149 -21.75 8.11 -11.82
CA GLU A 149 -21.09 9.21 -11.13
C GLU A 149 -20.61 8.77 -9.74
N ILE A 150 -19.44 9.28 -9.35
CA ILE A 150 -18.81 9.06 -8.04
C ILE A 150 -18.81 10.37 -7.24
N ASP A 151 -18.76 10.29 -5.91
CA ASP A 151 -18.92 11.46 -5.03
C ASP A 151 -17.63 12.30 -4.91
N GLY A 152 -16.83 12.40 -5.98
CA GLY A 152 -15.58 13.18 -6.02
C GLY A 152 -14.54 12.67 -7.02
N THR A 153 -13.27 13.01 -6.81
CA THR A 153 -12.19 12.63 -7.73
C THR A 153 -11.57 11.29 -7.35
N LEU A 154 -11.46 10.39 -8.33
CA LEU A 154 -10.72 9.14 -8.21
C LEU A 154 -9.23 9.42 -7.93
N PRO A 155 -8.63 8.83 -6.88
CA PRO A 155 -7.21 9.03 -6.59
C PRO A 155 -6.33 8.40 -7.67
N LYS A 156 -5.21 9.04 -8.00
CA LYS A 156 -4.27 8.51 -9.00
C LYS A 156 -3.74 7.15 -8.56
N GLY A 157 -3.64 6.22 -9.50
CA GLY A 157 -3.13 4.86 -9.24
C GLY A 157 -4.17 3.89 -8.66
N ILE A 158 -5.39 4.33 -8.38
CA ILE A 158 -6.50 3.44 -8.01
C ILE A 158 -7.21 2.99 -9.27
N THR A 159 -7.41 1.68 -9.43
CA THR A 159 -8.22 1.13 -10.52
C THR A 159 -9.69 1.37 -10.21
N PHE A 160 -10.43 2.02 -11.10
CA PHE A 160 -11.89 2.12 -10.99
C PHE A 160 -12.56 1.15 -11.94
N ARG A 161 -13.51 0.37 -11.43
CA ARG A 161 -14.31 -0.58 -12.22
C ARG A 161 -15.79 -0.27 -12.02
N ARG A 162 -16.43 0.21 -13.07
CA ARG A 162 -17.88 0.33 -13.09
C ARG A 162 -18.48 -1.04 -13.40
N SER A 163 -19.25 -1.61 -12.48
CA SER A 163 -19.83 -2.94 -12.64
C SER A 163 -21.33 -2.91 -12.38
N ALA A 164 -22.11 -3.50 -13.30
CA ALA A 164 -23.55 -3.64 -13.15
C ALA A 164 -23.93 -4.69 -12.08
N MET A 165 -23.01 -5.62 -11.79
CA MET A 165 -23.16 -6.68 -10.78
C MET A 165 -21.91 -6.67 -9.89
N PRO A 166 -21.75 -5.69 -8.98
CA PRO A 166 -20.56 -5.58 -8.15
C PRO A 166 -20.24 -6.85 -7.37
N GLU A 167 -21.25 -7.56 -6.86
CA GLU A 167 -21.08 -8.83 -6.14
C GLU A 167 -20.33 -9.90 -6.94
N ALA A 168 -20.49 -9.94 -8.27
CA ALA A 168 -19.80 -10.90 -9.14
C ALA A 168 -18.29 -10.61 -9.25
N GLU A 169 -17.84 -9.38 -8.97
CA GLU A 169 -16.44 -8.99 -9.03
C GLU A 169 -15.59 -9.70 -7.96
N VAL A 170 -16.21 -10.14 -6.86
CA VAL A 170 -15.54 -10.88 -5.78
C VAL A 170 -14.85 -12.15 -6.31
N ALA A 171 -15.40 -12.79 -7.34
CA ALA A 171 -14.81 -13.97 -7.97
C ALA A 171 -13.44 -13.69 -8.63
N GLN A 172 -13.17 -12.43 -9.01
CA GLN A 172 -11.93 -12.01 -9.67
C GLN A 172 -10.79 -11.71 -8.68
N LEU A 173 -11.07 -11.67 -7.38
CA LEU A 173 -10.09 -11.37 -6.35
C LEU A 173 -9.10 -12.53 -6.19
N LYS A 174 -7.80 -12.25 -6.15
CA LYS A 174 -6.79 -13.29 -5.84
C LYS A 174 -6.94 -13.81 -4.40
N PRO A 175 -6.58 -15.08 -4.13
CA PRO A 175 -6.45 -15.57 -2.75
C PRO A 175 -5.57 -14.65 -1.89
N GLY A 176 -5.89 -14.52 -0.61
CA GLY A 176 -5.24 -13.59 0.31
C GLY A 176 -5.67 -12.12 0.14
N GLY A 177 -6.58 -11.82 -0.79
CA GLY A 177 -7.13 -10.48 -0.98
C GLY A 177 -8.11 -10.06 0.11
N ALA A 178 -8.49 -8.78 0.08
CA ALA A 178 -9.45 -8.16 0.99
C ALA A 178 -10.66 -7.58 0.25
N VAL A 179 -11.85 -7.76 0.85
CA VAL A 179 -13.10 -7.13 0.43
C VAL A 179 -13.53 -6.12 1.47
N VAL A 180 -13.81 -4.88 1.05
CA VAL A 180 -14.33 -3.82 1.91
C VAL A 180 -15.61 -3.26 1.31
N ILE A 181 -16.70 -3.34 2.07
CA ILE A 181 -18.06 -3.05 1.61
C ILE A 181 -18.52 -1.73 2.21
N LEU A 182 -18.73 -0.75 1.33
CA LEU A 182 -18.95 0.67 1.64
C LEU A 182 -20.11 1.25 0.81
N THR A 183 -21.00 0.41 0.28
CA THR A 183 -22.06 0.88 -0.61
C THR A 183 -23.15 1.61 0.19
N HIS A 184 -24.03 2.29 -0.52
CA HIS A 184 -25.21 2.94 0.06
C HIS A 184 -26.45 2.03 0.02
N ASP A 185 -26.38 0.88 -0.67
CA ASP A 185 -27.48 -0.06 -0.85
C ASP A 185 -27.29 -1.27 0.09
N HIS A 186 -28.20 -1.39 1.05
CA HIS A 186 -28.15 -2.46 2.04
C HIS A 186 -28.33 -3.86 1.44
N ALA A 187 -29.11 -4.01 0.37
CA ALA A 187 -29.29 -5.30 -0.28
C ALA A 187 -27.99 -5.70 -1.00
N LEU A 188 -27.40 -4.77 -1.74
CA LEU A 188 -26.13 -4.98 -2.43
C LEU A 188 -24.99 -5.31 -1.45
N ASP A 189 -24.89 -4.59 -0.33
CA ASP A 189 -23.90 -4.89 0.71
C ASP A 189 -23.98 -6.35 1.17
N PHE A 190 -25.19 -6.87 1.34
CA PHE A 190 -25.41 -8.24 1.81
C PHE A 190 -25.09 -9.28 0.75
N LEU A 191 -25.38 -8.99 -0.53
CA LEU A 191 -24.99 -9.84 -1.65
C LEU A 191 -23.46 -9.92 -1.77
N ILE A 192 -22.76 -8.79 -1.76
CA ILE A 192 -21.29 -8.75 -1.82
C ILE A 192 -20.69 -9.51 -0.63
N ALA A 193 -21.22 -9.30 0.58
CA ALA A 193 -20.74 -10.00 1.77
C ALA A 193 -20.98 -11.50 1.70
N LYS A 194 -22.12 -11.95 1.18
CA LYS A 194 -22.40 -13.37 0.98
C LYS A 194 -21.37 -14.01 0.03
N GLU A 195 -21.14 -13.39 -1.13
CA GLU A 195 -20.14 -13.88 -2.11
C GLU A 195 -18.73 -13.90 -1.53
N ALA A 196 -18.35 -12.86 -0.78
CA ALA A 196 -17.03 -12.77 -0.16
C ALA A 196 -16.84 -13.79 0.97
N LEU A 197 -17.85 -14.02 1.80
CA LEU A 197 -17.76 -14.98 2.90
C LEU A 197 -17.78 -16.43 2.44
N ALA A 198 -18.41 -16.72 1.30
CA ALA A 198 -18.35 -18.03 0.64
C ALA A 198 -16.91 -18.43 0.25
N ARG A 199 -16.01 -17.46 0.13
CA ARG A 199 -14.58 -17.68 -0.14
C ARG A 199 -13.77 -17.79 1.14
N SER A 200 -13.28 -18.98 1.48
CA SER A 200 -12.43 -19.21 2.66
C SER A 200 -10.96 -18.78 2.49
N ASP A 201 -10.56 -18.37 1.29
CA ASP A 201 -9.20 -18.00 0.92
C ASP A 201 -8.94 -16.48 0.99
N LEU A 202 -9.94 -15.67 1.37
CA LEU A 202 -9.76 -14.24 1.56
C LEU A 202 -9.17 -13.93 2.93
N ALA A 203 -8.22 -13.00 2.97
CA ALA A 203 -7.59 -12.55 4.21
C ALA A 203 -8.54 -11.67 5.04
N TYR A 204 -9.45 -10.95 4.38
CA TYR A 204 -10.32 -9.98 5.05
C TYR A 204 -11.65 -9.79 4.32
N VAL A 205 -12.74 -9.76 5.08
CA VAL A 205 -14.07 -9.30 4.62
C VAL A 205 -14.62 -8.33 5.65
N GLY A 206 -14.81 -7.07 5.25
CA GLY A 206 -15.29 -6.01 6.12
C GLY A 206 -16.44 -5.23 5.52
N MET A 207 -17.36 -4.79 6.36
CA MET A 207 -18.50 -3.95 5.95
C MET A 207 -18.71 -2.74 6.87
N ILE A 208 -18.92 -1.57 6.25
CA ILE A 208 -19.36 -0.37 6.96
C ILE A 208 -20.78 -0.56 7.51
N GLY A 209 -21.01 -0.12 8.74
CA GLY A 209 -22.34 -0.23 9.33
C GLY A 209 -22.39 -0.02 10.83
N SER A 210 -23.40 -0.62 11.44
CA SER A 210 -23.69 -0.55 12.87
C SER A 210 -23.91 -1.95 13.44
N LYS A 211 -23.97 -2.06 14.78
CA LYS A 211 -24.37 -3.31 15.45
C LYS A 211 -25.74 -3.80 14.98
N THR A 212 -26.67 -2.89 14.72
CA THR A 212 -27.99 -3.22 14.17
C THR A 212 -27.87 -3.86 12.78
N LYS A 213 -27.03 -3.30 11.90
CA LYS A 213 -26.77 -3.88 10.57
C LYS A 213 -26.20 -5.30 10.68
N ARG A 214 -25.39 -5.60 11.70
CA ARG A 214 -24.91 -6.96 11.99
C ARG A 214 -26.05 -7.93 12.22
N ALA A 215 -26.99 -7.57 13.09
CA ALA A 215 -28.13 -8.43 13.43
C ALA A 215 -29.04 -8.66 12.21
N THR A 216 -29.25 -7.62 11.40
CA THR A 216 -30.00 -7.74 10.14
C THR A 216 -29.29 -8.66 9.16
N PHE A 217 -27.98 -8.53 8.99
CA PHE A 217 -27.20 -9.39 8.11
C PHE A 217 -27.15 -10.85 8.59
N ALA A 218 -27.04 -11.08 9.90
CA ALA A 218 -27.12 -12.42 10.47
C ALA A 218 -28.46 -13.11 10.15
N SER A 219 -29.56 -12.35 10.21
CA SER A 219 -30.89 -12.85 9.85
C SER A 219 -31.01 -13.14 8.35
N PHE A 220 -30.41 -12.29 7.51
CA PHE A 220 -30.30 -12.51 6.07
C PHE A 220 -29.54 -13.81 5.76
N LEU A 221 -28.33 -13.99 6.29
CA LEU A 221 -27.51 -15.19 6.07
C LEU A 221 -28.22 -16.47 6.51
N LYS A 222 -28.92 -16.44 7.65
CA LYS A 222 -29.69 -17.58 8.14
C LYS A 222 -30.80 -17.99 7.15
N ARG A 223 -31.48 -17.02 6.52
CA ARG A 223 -32.50 -17.29 5.50
C ARG A 223 -31.90 -17.87 4.22
N GLU A 224 -30.68 -17.45 3.88
CA GLU A 224 -29.92 -17.95 2.74
C GLU A 224 -29.27 -19.32 3.00
N GLY A 225 -29.43 -19.90 4.19
CA GLY A 225 -28.92 -21.23 4.55
C GLY A 225 -27.43 -21.26 4.92
N ALA A 226 -26.82 -20.11 5.23
CA ALA A 226 -25.41 -20.05 5.63
C ALA A 226 -25.20 -20.41 7.12
N ASP A 227 -24.08 -21.06 7.41
CA ASP A 227 -23.68 -21.44 8.78
C ASP A 227 -23.34 -20.22 9.63
N ARG A 228 -23.53 -20.33 10.96
CA ARG A 228 -23.26 -19.24 11.90
C ARG A 228 -21.80 -18.75 11.86
N ASP A 229 -20.86 -19.67 11.68
CA ASP A 229 -19.42 -19.41 11.66
C ASP A 229 -19.01 -18.47 10.50
N THR A 230 -19.84 -18.39 9.46
CA THR A 230 -19.68 -17.46 8.34
C THR A 230 -19.70 -16.00 8.81
N LEU A 231 -20.53 -15.68 9.81
CA LEU A 231 -20.66 -14.31 10.32
C LEU A 231 -19.45 -13.86 11.14
N ASP A 232 -18.74 -14.79 11.78
CA ASP A 232 -17.58 -14.48 12.62
C ASP A 232 -16.38 -14.02 11.78
N ARG A 233 -16.33 -14.43 10.51
CA ARG A 233 -15.36 -13.95 9.52
C ARG A 233 -15.67 -12.55 8.97
N LEU A 234 -16.84 -11.98 9.27
CA LEU A 234 -17.19 -10.62 8.85
C LEU A 234 -16.76 -9.61 9.91
N THR A 235 -15.88 -8.69 9.52
CA THR A 235 -15.60 -7.49 10.30
C THR A 235 -16.69 -6.45 10.06
N LEU A 236 -17.55 -6.25 11.07
CA LEU A 236 -18.61 -5.24 11.02
C LEU A 236 -18.95 -4.75 12.45
N PRO A 237 -18.88 -3.43 12.71
CA PRO A 237 -18.41 -2.39 11.79
C PRO A 237 -16.89 -2.43 11.57
N ILE A 238 -16.45 -2.05 10.36
CA ILE A 238 -15.03 -1.84 10.03
C ILE A 238 -14.44 -0.61 10.72
N GLY A 239 -13.12 -0.61 10.92
CA GLY A 239 -12.40 0.52 11.50
C GLY A 239 -12.55 0.64 13.02
N GLY A 240 -13.03 -0.41 13.67
CA GLY A 240 -13.16 -0.49 15.13
C GLY A 240 -13.98 0.64 15.77
N GLY A 241 -13.74 0.88 17.06
CA GLY A 241 -14.44 1.86 17.89
C GLY A 241 -13.54 2.79 18.70
N ALA A 242 -12.23 2.81 18.40
CA ALA A 242 -11.25 3.59 19.14
C ALA A 242 -11.50 5.10 19.02
N VAL A 243 -11.97 5.56 17.85
CA VAL A 243 -12.31 6.96 17.61
C VAL A 243 -13.80 7.08 17.30
N LYS A 244 -14.51 7.92 18.08
CA LYS A 244 -15.94 8.18 17.90
C LYS A 244 -16.20 9.35 16.93
N ASP A 245 -15.57 9.31 15.76
CA ASP A 245 -15.72 10.33 14.72
C ASP A 245 -16.12 9.67 13.40
N LYS A 246 -17.19 10.20 12.79
CA LYS A 246 -17.82 9.64 11.59
C LYS A 246 -17.36 10.30 10.29
N ARG A 247 -16.40 11.23 10.34
CA ARG A 247 -15.88 11.87 9.13
C ARG A 247 -15.22 10.81 8.23
N PRO A 248 -15.43 10.85 6.90
CA PRO A 248 -14.89 9.87 5.96
C PRO A 248 -13.38 9.64 6.10
N ALA A 249 -12.59 10.69 6.33
CA ALA A 249 -11.14 10.58 6.49
C ALA A 249 -10.73 9.84 7.79
N VAL A 250 -11.50 9.97 8.87
CA VAL A 250 -11.21 9.27 10.13
C VAL A 250 -11.54 7.79 9.99
N ILE A 251 -12.69 7.47 9.39
CA ILE A 251 -13.06 6.09 9.07
C ILE A 251 -11.99 5.47 8.16
N ALA A 252 -11.58 6.18 7.10
CA ALA A 252 -10.55 5.73 6.18
C ALA A 252 -9.22 5.40 6.89
N ALA A 253 -8.76 6.26 7.81
CA ALA A 253 -7.52 6.03 8.57
C ALA A 253 -7.61 4.78 9.45
N MET A 254 -8.73 4.59 10.15
CA MET A 254 -8.93 3.41 11.00
C MET A 254 -9.01 2.12 10.18
N VAL A 255 -9.75 2.12 9.08
CA VAL A 255 -9.87 0.96 8.18
C VAL A 255 -8.53 0.65 7.50
N ALA A 256 -7.77 1.67 7.11
CA ALA A 256 -6.43 1.46 6.55
C ALA A 256 -5.49 0.79 7.55
N SER A 257 -5.49 1.23 8.81
CA SER A 257 -4.71 0.58 9.88
C SER A 257 -5.12 -0.88 10.11
N GLU A 258 -6.42 -1.16 10.08
CA GLU A 258 -6.98 -2.51 10.24
C GLU A 258 -6.53 -3.43 9.09
N LEU A 259 -6.63 -2.95 7.84
CA LEU A 259 -6.19 -3.68 6.65
C LEU A 259 -4.68 -3.94 6.67
N LEU A 260 -3.87 -2.98 7.10
CA LEU A 260 -2.41 -3.17 7.23
C LEU A 260 -2.07 -4.29 8.21
N GLY A 261 -2.75 -4.33 9.37
CA GLY A 261 -2.54 -5.39 10.35
C GLY A 261 -2.87 -6.78 9.81
N VAL A 262 -3.90 -6.91 8.97
CA VAL A 262 -4.31 -8.20 8.41
C VAL A 262 -3.48 -8.60 7.19
N LEU A 263 -3.21 -7.67 6.27
CA LEU A 263 -2.59 -7.96 4.98
C LEU A 263 -1.06 -7.96 5.04
N LEU A 264 -0.46 -7.17 5.92
CA LEU A 264 1.00 -7.04 6.04
C LEU A 264 1.54 -7.48 7.41
N GLY A 265 0.67 -7.74 8.40
CA GLY A 265 1.07 -8.15 9.75
C GLY A 265 1.47 -9.62 9.91
N GLY A 266 1.53 -10.39 8.83
CA GLY A 266 1.89 -11.83 8.83
C GLY A 266 3.35 -12.16 9.18
N GLY A 267 4.09 -11.24 9.79
CA GLY A 267 5.45 -11.42 10.27
C GLY A 267 5.57 -10.96 11.72
N SER A 268 5.14 -11.81 12.66
CA SER A 268 5.46 -11.70 14.09
C SER A 268 5.57 -13.11 14.66
#